data_AF-A0A1F8STB2-F1
#
_entry.id   AF-A0A1F8STB2-F1
#
_cell.length_a   1.000
_cell.length_b   1.000
_cell.length_c   1.000
_cell.angle_alpha   90.00
_cell.angle_beta   90.00
_cell.angle_gamma   90.00
#
_symmetry.space_group_name_H-M   'P 1'
#
loop_
_entity.id
_entity.type
_entity.pdbx_description
1 polymer ?
#
loop_
_entity_poly.entity_id
_entity_poly.type
_entity_poly.pdbx_seq_one_letter_code
_entity_poly.pdbx_strand_id
1 'polypeptide(L)'
;MEDALRFFRAYEIWIYLLLILGGLVYIRKFILAWSEMREAAFGLERESAQSRLNQSASMVVLLLIMAVAEFVLVSFIAPSYPGSNPLITPTLDVLATSTNTLPVTPGDISGTQEMEVNVFLSPTAEESGGEGCVPGQVSLTEPKPGAEVSGIIKIEGTANIPNFGFYKYEIARPGETVWLTILAGREMVQEGELGQWDTGTLSPGDYMLRLVVTDNQGGSLPPCVIQVRVNNPVEP
;
A
#
# COMPACT_ATOMS: atom_id res chain seq x y z
N MET A 1 23.50 6.71 -11.34
CA MET A 1 22.50 7.78 -11.58
C MET A 1 21.24 7.53 -10.75
N GLU A 2 20.96 6.27 -10.42
CA GLU A 2 19.88 5.85 -9.53
C GLU A 2 19.97 6.46 -8.12
N ASP A 3 21.18 6.56 -7.55
CA ASP A 3 21.36 7.13 -6.20
C ASP A 3 20.91 8.58 -6.10
N ALA A 4 21.13 9.37 -7.16
CA ALA A 4 20.67 10.75 -7.22
C ALA A 4 19.14 10.82 -7.28
N LEU A 5 18.50 9.98 -8.11
CA LEU A 5 17.03 9.92 -8.20
C LEU A 5 16.39 9.46 -6.88
N ARG A 6 17.01 8.50 -6.19
CA ARG A 6 16.58 8.07 -4.85
C ARG A 6 16.68 9.20 -3.84
N PHE A 7 17.76 9.99 -3.87
CA PHE A 7 17.91 11.17 -3.00
C PHE A 7 16.79 12.19 -3.23
N PHE A 8 16.53 12.58 -4.48
CA PHE A 8 15.46 13.55 -4.79
C PHE A 8 14.07 13.05 -4.38
N ARG A 9 13.77 11.75 -4.52
CA ARG A 9 12.50 11.17 -4.03
C ARG A 9 12.41 11.13 -2.52
N ALA A 10 13.49 10.75 -1.83
CA ALA A 10 13.50 10.67 -0.37
C ALA A 10 13.33 12.05 0.30
N TYR A 11 13.88 13.10 -0.31
CA TYR A 11 13.88 14.47 0.25
C TYR A 11 12.94 15.44 -0.46
N GLU A 12 12.08 14.97 -1.36
CA GLU A 12 11.13 15.76 -2.17
C GLU A 12 10.43 16.85 -1.34
N ILE A 13 9.85 16.47 -0.20
CA ILE A 13 9.12 17.39 0.70
C ILE A 13 10.04 18.49 1.25
N TRP A 14 11.27 18.15 1.64
CA TRP A 14 12.23 19.09 2.22
C TRP A 14 12.77 20.06 1.19
N ILE A 15 13.02 19.60 -0.02
CA ILE A 15 13.52 20.44 -1.11
C ILE A 15 12.43 21.43 -1.54
N TYR A 16 11.17 20.99 -1.68
CA TYR A 16 10.05 21.89 -1.96
C TYR A 16 9.84 22.93 -0.86
N LEU A 17 9.97 22.56 0.42
CA LEU A 17 9.88 23.50 1.53
C LEU A 17 10.96 24.59 1.41
N LEU A 18 12.21 24.21 1.15
CA LEU A 18 13.31 25.15 0.97
C LEU A 18 13.08 26.07 -0.24
N LEU A 19 12.63 25.52 -1.37
CA LEU A 19 12.31 26.28 -2.58
C LEU A 19 11.18 27.29 -2.34
N ILE A 20 10.12 26.91 -1.63
CA ILE A 20 9.01 27.80 -1.29
C ILE A 20 9.50 28.91 -0.35
N LEU A 21 10.27 28.57 0.68
CA LEU A 21 10.82 29.55 1.63
C LEU A 21 11.74 30.56 0.91
N GLY A 22 12.66 30.07 0.10
CA GLY A 22 13.54 30.92 -0.73
C GLY A 22 12.75 31.77 -1.71
N GLY A 23 11.77 31.17 -2.38
CA GLY A 23 10.86 31.84 -3.31
C GLY A 23 10.14 33.01 -2.64
N LEU A 24 9.56 32.82 -1.45
CA LEU A 24 8.89 33.88 -0.69
C LEU A 24 9.82 35.06 -0.37
N VAL A 25 11.07 34.79 0.03
CA VAL A 25 12.05 35.84 0.32
C VAL A 25 12.37 36.66 -0.95
N TYR A 26 12.65 35.99 -2.07
CA TYR A 26 13.00 36.69 -3.32
C TYR A 26 11.81 37.38 -3.97
N ILE A 27 10.61 36.81 -3.90
CA ILE A 27 9.37 37.46 -4.33
C ILE A 27 9.14 38.74 -3.53
N ARG A 28 9.33 38.71 -2.20
CA ARG A 28 9.24 39.91 -1.38
C ARG A 28 10.24 40.97 -1.82
N LYS A 29 11.50 40.60 -2.09
CA LYS A 29 12.52 41.54 -2.59
C LYS A 29 12.15 42.10 -3.96
N PHE A 30 11.61 41.28 -4.85
CA PHE A 30 11.13 41.71 -6.16
C PHE A 30 9.99 42.74 -6.03
N ILE A 31 8.99 42.49 -5.17
CA ILE A 31 7.88 43.43 -4.95
C ILE A 31 8.39 44.78 -4.42
N LEU A 32 9.31 44.78 -3.45
CA LEU A 32 9.88 46.00 -2.89
C LEU A 32 10.70 46.79 -3.93
N ALA A 33 11.53 46.11 -4.72
CA ALA A 33 12.28 46.74 -5.80
C ALA A 33 11.35 47.23 -6.93
N TRP A 34 10.20 46.57 -7.12
CA TRP A 34 9.21 46.95 -8.12
C TRP A 34 8.45 48.22 -7.73
N SER A 35 8.14 48.39 -6.45
CA SER A 35 7.62 49.66 -5.94
C SER A 35 8.65 50.79 -6.09
N GLU A 36 9.92 50.54 -5.77
CA GLU A 36 10.99 51.54 -5.86
C GLU A 36 11.18 52.05 -7.30
N MET A 37 11.13 51.15 -8.30
CA MET A 37 11.19 51.54 -9.71
C MET A 37 9.98 52.38 -10.16
N ARG A 38 8.79 52.15 -9.58
CA ARG A 38 7.58 52.93 -9.90
C ARG A 38 7.60 54.34 -9.30
N GLU A 39 8.26 54.51 -8.16
CA GLU A 39 8.37 55.80 -7.47
C GLU A 39 9.55 56.65 -7.94
N ALA A 40 10.53 56.06 -8.62
CA ALA A 40 11.71 56.77 -9.12
C ALA A 40 11.35 57.86 -10.15
N ALA A 41 11.57 59.12 -9.77
CA ALA A 41 11.27 60.29 -10.61
C ALA A 41 12.40 60.64 -11.59
N PHE A 42 13.66 60.33 -11.23
CA PHE A 42 14.84 60.66 -12.04
C PHE A 42 15.39 59.44 -12.80
N GLY A 43 15.85 59.66 -14.04
CA GLY A 43 16.30 58.58 -14.92
C GLY A 43 17.48 57.76 -14.37
N LEU A 44 18.40 58.40 -13.63
CA LEU A 44 19.56 57.73 -13.01
C LEU A 44 19.16 56.81 -11.85
N GLU A 45 18.15 57.21 -11.07
CA GLU A 45 17.59 56.37 -10.00
C GLU A 45 16.89 55.15 -10.60
N ARG A 46 16.17 55.35 -11.71
CA ARG A 46 15.45 54.29 -12.42
C ARG A 46 16.38 53.22 -13.00
N GLU A 47 17.56 53.60 -13.50
CA GLU A 47 18.56 52.65 -14.00
C GLU A 47 19.14 51.78 -12.88
N SER A 48 19.43 52.38 -11.72
CA SER A 48 19.90 51.64 -10.54
C SER A 48 18.83 50.68 -9.99
N ALA A 49 17.56 51.11 -9.96
CA ALA A 49 16.43 50.30 -9.54
C ALA A 49 16.17 49.14 -10.52
N GLN A 50 16.33 49.37 -11.81
CA GLN A 50 16.18 48.36 -12.86
C GLN A 50 17.22 47.23 -12.74
N SER A 51 18.47 47.55 -12.40
CA SER A 51 19.50 46.53 -12.16
C SER A 51 19.16 45.61 -10.98
N ARG A 52 18.70 46.20 -9.86
CA ARG A 52 18.26 45.45 -8.65
C ARG A 52 17.03 44.57 -8.92
N LEU A 53 16.12 45.08 -9.74
CA LEU A 53 14.95 44.34 -10.20
C LEU A 53 15.34 43.15 -11.07
N ASN A 54 16.21 43.34 -12.07
CA ASN A 54 16.68 42.27 -12.92
C ASN A 54 17.37 41.17 -12.10
N GLN A 55 18.20 41.54 -11.11
CA GLN A 55 18.84 40.55 -10.24
C GLN A 55 17.82 39.73 -9.43
N SER A 56 16.82 40.39 -8.85
CA SER A 56 15.77 39.72 -8.06
C SER A 56 14.88 38.85 -8.95
N ALA A 57 14.55 39.34 -10.15
CA ALA A 57 13.76 38.60 -11.15
C ALA A 57 14.50 37.36 -11.65
N SER A 58 15.78 37.48 -12.01
CA SER A 58 16.61 36.35 -12.42
C SER A 58 16.68 35.26 -11.34
N MET A 59 16.75 35.64 -10.06
CA MET A 59 16.75 34.67 -8.97
C MET A 59 15.41 33.95 -8.81
N VAL A 60 14.28 34.66 -8.91
CA VAL A 60 12.95 34.04 -8.88
C VAL A 60 12.77 33.07 -10.04
N VAL A 61 13.21 33.46 -11.25
CA VAL A 61 13.17 32.60 -12.44
C VAL A 61 14.04 31.36 -12.25
N LEU A 62 15.25 31.50 -11.69
CA LEU A 62 16.12 30.37 -11.41
C LEU A 62 15.49 29.38 -10.41
N LEU A 63 14.88 29.88 -9.34
CA LEU A 63 14.18 29.04 -8.36
C LEU A 63 12.98 28.33 -8.99
N LEU A 64 12.23 29.01 -9.86
CA LEU A 64 11.12 28.40 -10.59
C LEU A 64 11.61 27.28 -11.53
N ILE A 65 12.67 27.53 -12.30
CA ILE A 65 13.28 26.52 -13.18
C ILE A 65 13.74 25.31 -12.35
N MET A 66 14.37 25.54 -11.20
CA MET A 66 14.80 24.46 -10.31
C MET A 66 13.61 23.65 -9.78
N ALA A 67 12.53 24.31 -9.35
CA ALA A 67 11.30 23.65 -8.89
C ALA A 67 10.65 22.81 -9.99
N VAL A 68 10.59 23.33 -11.22
CA VAL A 68 10.07 22.61 -12.38
C VAL A 68 10.97 21.44 -12.75
N ALA A 69 12.29 21.61 -12.74
CA ALA A 69 13.24 20.55 -13.03
C ALA A 69 13.11 19.40 -12.03
N GLU A 70 12.99 19.72 -10.73
CA GLU A 70 12.72 18.74 -9.68
C GLU A 70 11.38 18.02 -9.90
N PHE A 71 10.31 18.76 -10.17
CA PHE A 71 8.99 18.18 -10.44
C PHE A 71 9.03 17.19 -11.62
N VAL A 72 9.72 17.55 -12.70
CA VAL A 72 9.89 16.68 -13.86
C VAL A 72 10.73 15.45 -13.50
N LEU A 73 11.83 15.64 -12.75
CA LEU A 73 12.68 14.55 -12.29
C LEU A 73 11.91 13.54 -11.43
N VAL A 74 11.12 14.01 -10.48
CA VAL A 74 10.39 13.16 -9.53
C VAL A 74 9.17 12.50 -10.17
N SER A 75 8.42 13.22 -11.01
CA SER A 75 7.13 12.75 -11.55
C SER A 75 7.27 11.91 -12.83
N PHE A 76 8.26 12.20 -13.67
CA PHE A 76 8.40 11.54 -14.97
C PHE A 76 9.67 10.70 -15.06
N ILE A 77 10.79 11.18 -14.54
CA ILE A 77 12.07 10.48 -14.68
C ILE A 77 12.20 9.37 -13.63
N ALA A 78 12.00 9.65 -12.34
CA ALA A 78 12.17 8.66 -11.27
C ALA A 78 11.34 7.37 -11.48
N PRO A 79 10.02 7.41 -11.80
CA PRO A 79 9.23 6.19 -12.01
C PRO A 79 9.69 5.33 -13.19
N SER A 80 10.42 5.90 -14.16
CA SER A 80 10.96 5.17 -15.31
C SER A 80 12.20 4.32 -14.98
N TYR A 81 12.79 4.50 -13.78
CA TYR A 81 13.93 3.71 -13.31
C TYR A 81 13.48 2.72 -12.23
N PRO A 82 13.46 1.40 -12.52
CA PRO A 82 12.95 0.37 -11.61
C PRO A 82 13.75 0.23 -10.30
N GLY A 83 14.98 0.74 -10.24
CA GLY A 83 15.81 0.74 -9.03
C GLY A 83 15.61 1.94 -8.10
N SER A 84 14.90 2.99 -8.53
CA SER A 84 14.68 4.20 -7.72
C SER A 84 13.52 4.05 -6.73
N ASN A 85 12.67 3.04 -6.96
CA ASN A 85 11.53 2.70 -6.12
C ASN A 85 11.77 1.29 -5.56
N PRO A 86 12.23 1.14 -4.30
CA PRO A 86 12.42 -0.18 -3.70
C PRO A 86 11.04 -0.78 -3.39
N LEU A 87 10.32 -1.21 -4.43
CA LEU A 87 9.29 -2.22 -4.24
C LEU A 87 10.05 -3.51 -4.00
N ILE A 88 9.86 -4.08 -2.82
CA ILE A 88 10.34 -5.42 -2.51
C ILE A 88 9.48 -6.38 -3.36
N THR A 89 9.86 -6.58 -4.62
CA THR A 89 9.23 -7.60 -5.45
C THR A 89 9.84 -8.95 -5.10
N PRO A 90 9.05 -9.92 -4.62
CA PRO A 90 9.55 -11.28 -4.39
C PRO A 90 10.02 -11.86 -5.74
N THR A 91 11.30 -12.17 -5.83
CA THR A 91 11.88 -12.88 -6.98
C THR A 91 11.32 -14.30 -6.99
N LEU A 92 10.53 -14.64 -8.01
CA LEU A 92 10.07 -16.02 -8.25
C LEU A 92 11.30 -16.93 -8.48
N ASP A 93 11.50 -17.88 -7.57
CA ASP A 93 12.50 -18.95 -7.70
C ASP A 93 11.97 -20.04 -8.66
N VAL A 94 12.53 -20.07 -9.87
CA VAL A 94 12.11 -20.97 -10.96
C VAL A 94 12.65 -22.40 -10.76
N LEU A 95 13.39 -22.68 -9.69
CA LEU A 95 13.92 -24.03 -9.38
C LEU A 95 13.13 -24.79 -8.32
N ALA A 96 12.05 -24.22 -7.77
CA ALA A 96 11.22 -24.90 -6.78
C ALA A 96 10.43 -26.06 -7.43
N THR A 97 10.97 -27.28 -7.34
CA THR A 97 10.27 -28.52 -7.71
C THR A 97 9.37 -28.95 -6.55
N SER A 98 8.05 -28.88 -6.74
CA SER A 98 7.07 -29.40 -5.76
C SER A 98 7.30 -30.90 -5.52
N THR A 99 7.83 -31.24 -4.34
CA THR A 99 7.96 -32.62 -3.88
C THR A 99 6.75 -32.94 -3.01
N ASN A 100 5.74 -33.59 -3.60
CA ASN A 100 4.64 -34.18 -2.83
C ASN A 100 5.13 -35.52 -2.23
N THR A 101 5.40 -35.54 -0.92
CA THR A 101 5.74 -36.76 -0.17
C THR A 101 4.54 -37.21 0.68
N LEU A 102 4.02 -38.40 0.39
CA LEU A 102 3.09 -39.14 1.26
C LEU A 102 3.82 -40.31 1.95
N PRO A 103 3.71 -40.50 3.28
CA PRO A 103 4.27 -41.66 3.98
C PRO A 103 3.24 -42.77 4.29
N VAL A 104 3.60 -43.99 3.86
CA VAL A 104 3.67 -45.30 4.59
C VAL A 104 2.41 -46.04 5.13
N THR A 105 2.12 -47.18 4.44
CA THR A 105 1.82 -48.61 4.79
C THR A 105 1.72 -49.05 6.29
N PRO A 106 0.86 -50.04 6.70
CA PRO A 106 1.23 -51.49 6.68
C PRO A 106 0.11 -52.60 6.60
N GLY A 107 0.39 -53.70 5.87
CA GLY A 107 -0.08 -55.12 6.04
C GLY A 107 -1.55 -55.47 5.68
N ASP A 108 -1.94 -56.57 5.02
CA ASP A 108 -1.32 -57.88 4.75
C ASP A 108 -2.04 -58.60 3.56
N ILE A 109 -1.47 -59.70 3.09
CA ILE A 109 -1.52 -60.29 1.74
C ILE A 109 -2.75 -61.20 1.45
N SER A 110 -3.39 -61.06 0.27
CA SER A 110 -3.62 -62.17 -0.70
C SER A 110 -4.51 -61.79 -1.90
N GLY A 111 -3.92 -61.87 -3.12
CA GLY A 111 -4.53 -62.54 -4.28
C GLY A 111 -5.51 -61.76 -5.17
N THR A 112 -5.02 -61.44 -6.39
CA THR A 112 -5.75 -61.19 -7.65
C THR A 112 -6.53 -59.89 -7.81
N GLN A 113 -5.77 -58.90 -8.30
CA GLN A 113 -6.05 -57.94 -9.37
C GLN A 113 -7.51 -57.63 -9.76
N GLU A 114 -7.75 -56.32 -9.66
CA GLU A 114 -8.62 -55.50 -10.52
C GLU A 114 -10.12 -55.62 -10.25
N MET A 115 -10.62 -54.84 -9.28
CA MET A 115 -12.00 -54.37 -9.27
C MET A 115 -12.23 -53.10 -8.44
N GLU A 116 -13.17 -52.31 -8.93
CA GLU A 116 -14.18 -51.56 -8.17
C GLU A 116 -13.72 -50.31 -7.39
N VAL A 117 -14.13 -49.10 -7.79
CA VAL A 117 -15.51 -48.58 -7.62
C VAL A 117 -16.05 -48.94 -6.24
N ASN A 118 -15.80 -48.11 -5.21
CA ASN A 118 -16.76 -47.11 -4.72
C ASN A 118 -16.44 -46.65 -3.28
N VAL A 119 -16.80 -45.39 -3.02
CA VAL A 119 -17.11 -44.77 -1.71
C VAL A 119 -16.00 -44.73 -0.66
N PHE A 120 -15.25 -43.62 -0.64
CA PHE A 120 -14.87 -42.99 0.62
C PHE A 120 -15.34 -41.53 0.61
N LEU A 121 -16.09 -41.18 1.66
CA LEU A 121 -16.76 -39.91 1.89
C LEU A 121 -15.75 -38.75 1.73
N SER A 122 -16.05 -37.85 0.81
CA SER A 122 -15.40 -36.53 0.73
C SER A 122 -15.51 -35.84 2.09
N PRO A 123 -14.42 -35.38 2.72
CA PRO A 123 -14.54 -34.21 3.57
C PRO A 123 -14.89 -33.08 2.62
N THR A 124 -16.12 -32.58 2.75
CA THR A 124 -16.61 -31.33 2.17
C THR A 124 -15.45 -30.35 2.03
N ALA A 125 -15.08 -30.06 0.78
CA ALA A 125 -14.33 -28.85 0.50
C ALA A 125 -15.22 -27.70 0.96
N GLU A 126 -14.91 -27.15 2.14
CA GLU A 126 -15.41 -25.83 2.47
C GLU A 126 -14.83 -24.89 1.42
N GLU A 127 -15.77 -24.36 0.66
CA GLU A 127 -15.62 -23.38 -0.40
C GLU A 127 -14.91 -22.15 0.18
N SER A 128 -13.57 -22.18 0.23
CA SER A 128 -12.74 -21.03 0.56
C SER A 128 -12.80 -20.08 -0.63
N GLY A 129 -13.91 -19.34 -0.76
CA GLY A 129 -14.14 -18.28 -1.74
C GLY A 129 -13.28 -17.03 -1.51
N GLY A 130 -12.09 -17.19 -0.96
CA GLY A 130 -11.13 -16.12 -0.71
C GLY A 130 -9.90 -16.26 -1.60
N GLU A 131 -9.57 -15.19 -2.34
CA GLU A 131 -8.36 -15.14 -3.16
C GLU A 131 -7.13 -14.97 -2.25
N GLY A 132 -6.07 -15.76 -2.49
CA GLY A 132 -4.80 -15.61 -1.77
C GLY A 132 -4.78 -16.20 -0.35
N CYS A 133 -5.83 -16.90 0.08
CA CYS A 133 -5.87 -17.56 1.39
C CYS A 133 -5.03 -18.84 1.39
N VAL A 134 -4.09 -18.94 2.35
CA VAL A 134 -3.22 -20.10 2.56
C VAL A 134 -3.59 -20.73 3.91
N PRO A 135 -4.21 -21.94 3.91
CA PRO A 135 -4.63 -22.61 5.14
C PRO A 135 -3.49 -22.74 6.15
N GLY A 136 -3.78 -22.42 7.41
CA GLY A 136 -2.82 -22.50 8.51
C GLY A 136 -1.76 -21.40 8.55
N GLN A 137 -1.74 -20.47 7.58
CA GLN A 137 -0.81 -19.34 7.56
C GLN A 137 -1.52 -17.98 7.48
N VAL A 138 -2.31 -17.78 6.43
CA VAL A 138 -3.06 -16.54 6.18
C VAL A 138 -4.44 -16.94 5.69
N SER A 139 -5.41 -16.96 6.58
CA SER A 139 -6.78 -17.36 6.26
C SER A 139 -7.79 -16.55 7.05
N LEU A 140 -8.92 -16.22 6.42
CA LEU A 140 -10.10 -15.69 7.09
C LEU A 140 -11.11 -16.81 7.26
N THR A 141 -11.56 -17.02 8.49
CA THR A 141 -12.58 -18.01 8.83
C THR A 141 -13.93 -17.32 9.05
N GLU A 142 -13.93 -16.15 9.69
CA GLU A 142 -15.12 -15.33 9.91
C GLU A 142 -14.78 -13.84 9.65
N PRO A 143 -15.60 -13.09 8.90
CA PRO A 143 -16.82 -13.53 8.21
C PRO A 143 -16.53 -14.45 7.02
N LYS A 144 -17.52 -15.28 6.65
CA LYS A 144 -17.43 -16.11 5.44
C LYS A 144 -17.50 -15.25 4.16
N PRO A 145 -16.93 -15.72 3.03
CA PRO A 145 -17.11 -15.05 1.74
C PRO A 145 -18.59 -14.88 1.39
N GLY A 146 -18.98 -13.66 1.01
CA GLY A 146 -20.36 -13.28 0.70
C GLY A 146 -21.25 -13.03 1.91
N ALA A 147 -20.73 -13.09 3.14
CA ALA A 147 -21.52 -12.88 4.34
C ALA A 147 -22.07 -11.45 4.44
N GLU A 148 -23.28 -11.34 4.99
CA GLU A 148 -23.91 -10.08 5.33
C GLU A 148 -23.55 -9.70 6.78
N VAL A 149 -22.93 -8.54 6.96
CA VAL A 149 -22.40 -8.06 8.24
C VAL A 149 -23.03 -6.72 8.62
N SER A 150 -23.30 -6.52 9.90
CA SER A 150 -23.83 -5.25 10.43
C SER A 150 -23.45 -5.07 11.90
N GLY A 151 -23.27 -3.82 12.34
CA GLY A 151 -22.81 -3.48 13.69
C GLY A 151 -21.34 -3.85 13.93
N ILE A 152 -21.02 -4.21 15.18
CA ILE A 152 -19.68 -4.65 15.58
C ILE A 152 -19.58 -6.16 15.34
N ILE A 153 -18.76 -6.55 14.38
CA ILE A 153 -18.49 -7.96 14.07
C ILE A 153 -17.08 -8.35 14.50
N LYS A 154 -16.91 -9.64 14.81
CA LYS A 154 -15.61 -10.24 15.07
C LYS A 154 -15.01 -10.74 13.77
N ILE A 155 -13.71 -10.55 13.60
CA ILE A 155 -12.95 -11.11 12.49
C ILE A 155 -12.06 -12.20 13.07
N GLU A 156 -12.23 -13.41 12.55
CA GLU A 156 -11.51 -14.61 13.00
C GLU A 156 -10.74 -15.22 11.83
N GLY A 157 -9.56 -15.76 12.14
CA GLY A 157 -8.71 -16.35 11.12
C GLY A 157 -7.35 -16.77 11.65
N THR A 158 -6.43 -16.98 10.73
CA THR A 158 -5.05 -17.34 11.01
C THR A 158 -4.12 -16.29 10.41
N ALA A 159 -3.25 -15.76 11.25
CA ALA A 159 -2.12 -14.89 10.92
C ALA A 159 -0.87 -15.46 11.57
N ASN A 160 -0.34 -16.52 10.98
CA ASN A 160 0.80 -17.27 11.48
C ASN A 160 1.78 -17.56 10.34
N ILE A 161 2.80 -16.73 10.20
CA ILE A 161 3.85 -16.91 9.18
C ILE A 161 5.23 -17.01 9.85
N PRO A 162 6.20 -17.67 9.22
CA PRO A 162 7.57 -17.64 9.69
C PRO A 162 8.09 -16.20 9.82
N ASN A 163 8.86 -15.92 10.88
CA ASN A 163 9.37 -14.58 11.20
C ASN A 163 8.28 -13.49 11.32
N PHE A 164 7.07 -13.86 11.76
CA PHE A 164 5.93 -12.95 11.94
C PHE A 164 6.34 -11.60 12.55
N GLY A 165 5.93 -10.51 11.90
CA GLY A 165 6.09 -9.14 12.38
C GLY A 165 4.77 -8.56 12.85
N PHE A 166 3.82 -8.40 11.94
CA PHE A 166 2.48 -7.90 12.25
C PHE A 166 1.47 -8.35 11.20
N TYR A 167 0.19 -8.32 11.56
CA TYR A 167 -0.90 -8.41 10.60
C TYR A 167 -1.71 -7.13 10.60
N LYS A 168 -2.40 -6.88 9.51
CA LYS A 168 -3.45 -5.87 9.42
C LYS A 168 -4.56 -6.38 8.53
N TYR A 169 -5.78 -5.96 8.81
CA TYR A 169 -6.88 -6.17 7.89
C TYR A 169 -7.44 -4.84 7.40
N GLU A 170 -7.83 -4.85 6.14
CA GLU A 170 -8.14 -3.65 5.37
C GLU A 170 -9.37 -3.89 4.54
N ILE A 171 -10.10 -2.81 4.24
CA ILE A 171 -11.30 -2.85 3.41
C ILE A 171 -11.18 -1.93 2.20
N ALA A 172 -11.84 -2.28 1.11
CA ALA A 172 -12.01 -1.44 -0.07
C ALA A 172 -13.38 -1.71 -0.70
N ARG A 173 -13.93 -0.77 -1.46
CA ARG A 173 -15.08 -1.10 -2.32
C ARG A 173 -14.60 -1.86 -3.57
N PRO A 174 -15.44 -2.73 -4.17
CA PRO A 174 -15.12 -3.40 -5.41
C PRO A 174 -14.65 -2.41 -6.49
N GLY A 175 -13.47 -2.67 -7.06
CA GLY A 175 -12.86 -1.82 -8.09
C GLY A 175 -12.00 -0.65 -7.57
N GLU A 176 -11.94 -0.42 -6.26
CA GLU A 176 -11.02 0.54 -5.66
C GLU A 176 -9.62 -0.06 -5.48
N THR A 177 -8.59 0.76 -5.70
CA THR A 177 -7.19 0.38 -5.49
C THR A 177 -6.65 0.85 -4.13
N VAL A 178 -7.40 1.73 -3.46
CA VAL A 178 -7.05 2.28 -2.15
C VAL A 178 -7.76 1.48 -1.07
N TRP A 179 -6.99 0.95 -0.13
CA TRP A 179 -7.48 0.13 0.96
C TRP A 179 -7.41 0.90 2.28
N LEU A 180 -8.50 0.87 3.04
CA LEU A 180 -8.59 1.47 4.36
C LEU A 180 -8.20 0.43 5.42
N THR A 181 -7.14 0.71 6.18
CA THR A 181 -6.77 -0.13 7.31
C THR A 181 -7.76 0.06 8.46
N ILE A 182 -8.36 -1.03 8.92
CA ILE A 182 -9.27 -1.01 10.07
C ILE A 182 -8.51 -1.24 11.36
N LEU A 183 -7.62 -2.24 11.38
CA LEU A 183 -6.80 -2.56 12.54
C LEU A 183 -5.49 -3.22 12.12
N ALA A 184 -4.48 -3.07 12.97
CA ALA A 184 -3.24 -3.82 12.92
C ALA A 184 -2.97 -4.49 14.28
N GLY A 185 -2.53 -5.74 14.23
CA GLY A 185 -2.15 -6.54 15.39
C GLY A 185 -0.70 -7.00 15.28
N ARG A 186 -0.07 -7.23 16.44
CA ARG A 186 1.34 -7.65 16.54
C ARG A 186 1.52 -9.03 17.19
N GLU A 187 0.42 -9.73 17.41
CA GLU A 187 0.41 -11.06 18.01
C GLU A 187 0.10 -12.08 16.91
N MET A 188 0.77 -13.23 16.97
CA MET A 188 0.43 -14.34 16.09
C MET A 188 -0.91 -14.92 16.52
N VAL A 189 -1.79 -15.15 15.55
CA VAL A 189 -3.11 -15.73 15.79
C VAL A 189 -3.24 -16.97 14.92
N GLN A 190 -3.73 -18.06 15.50
CA GLN A 190 -4.01 -19.30 14.78
C GLN A 190 -5.44 -19.72 15.11
N GLU A 191 -6.30 -19.75 14.08
CA GLU A 191 -7.73 -20.06 14.20
C GLU A 191 -8.41 -19.30 15.35
N GLY A 192 -8.19 -17.98 15.42
CA GLY A 192 -8.64 -17.16 16.55
C GLY A 192 -9.05 -15.73 16.15
N GLU A 193 -9.40 -14.93 17.16
CA GLU A 193 -9.84 -13.55 16.97
C GLU A 193 -8.66 -12.66 16.51
N LEU A 194 -8.75 -12.12 15.29
CA LEU A 194 -7.83 -11.13 14.74
C LEU A 194 -8.22 -9.71 15.16
N GLY A 195 -9.49 -9.50 15.52
CA GLY A 195 -9.99 -8.26 16.09
C GLY A 195 -11.48 -8.04 15.83
N GLN A 196 -11.94 -6.82 16.11
CA GLN A 196 -13.33 -6.41 15.91
C GLN A 196 -13.41 -5.27 14.91
N TRP A 197 -14.45 -5.32 14.08
CA TRP A 197 -14.73 -4.31 13.06
C TRP A 197 -16.13 -3.74 13.26
N ASP A 198 -16.19 -2.43 13.49
CA ASP A 198 -17.44 -1.66 13.53
C ASP A 198 -17.85 -1.23 12.12
N THR A 199 -18.90 -1.88 11.60
CA THR A 199 -19.47 -1.58 10.28
C THR A 199 -20.51 -0.45 10.31
N GLY A 200 -20.93 0.02 11.50
CA GLY A 200 -21.97 1.03 11.64
C GLY A 200 -21.56 2.43 11.15
N THR A 201 -20.26 2.67 10.98
CA THR A 201 -19.72 3.93 10.42
C THR A 201 -19.61 3.92 8.90
N LEU A 202 -19.86 2.77 8.26
CA LEU A 202 -19.72 2.59 6.82
C LEU A 202 -21.08 2.71 6.13
N SER A 203 -21.07 3.20 4.89
CA SER A 203 -22.25 3.15 4.02
C SER A 203 -22.58 1.68 3.68
N PRO A 204 -23.86 1.27 3.69
CA PRO A 204 -24.25 -0.06 3.24
C PRO A 204 -23.81 -0.33 1.80
N GLY A 205 -23.38 -1.56 1.52
CA GLY A 205 -22.91 -1.97 0.20
C GLY A 205 -21.94 -3.14 0.23
N ASP A 206 -21.42 -3.51 -0.93
CA ASP A 206 -20.42 -4.55 -1.06
C ASP A 206 -19.02 -4.00 -0.76
N TYR A 207 -18.25 -4.76 0.02
CA TYR A 207 -16.88 -4.46 0.40
C TYR A 207 -16.00 -5.69 0.20
N MET A 208 -14.74 -5.44 -0.10
CA MET A 208 -13.68 -6.44 -0.07
C MET A 208 -12.94 -6.29 1.25
N LEU A 209 -12.87 -7.36 2.04
CA LEU A 209 -12.07 -7.45 3.25
C LEU A 209 -10.83 -8.27 2.93
N ARG A 210 -9.65 -7.75 3.25
CA ARG A 210 -8.39 -8.49 3.10
C ARG A 210 -7.59 -8.54 4.39
N LEU A 211 -6.89 -9.65 4.59
CA LEU A 211 -5.87 -9.81 5.61
C LEU A 211 -4.48 -9.82 4.98
N VAL A 212 -3.65 -8.91 5.47
CA VAL A 212 -2.24 -8.78 5.09
C VAL A 212 -1.40 -9.17 6.30
N VAL A 213 -0.56 -10.18 6.16
CA VAL A 213 0.38 -10.60 7.20
C VAL A 213 1.78 -10.35 6.71
N THR A 214 2.59 -9.67 7.52
CA THR A 214 3.93 -9.20 7.18
C THR A 214 4.93 -9.72 8.21
N ASP A 215 6.08 -10.18 7.74
CA ASP A 215 7.19 -10.63 8.57
C ASP A 215 8.05 -9.45 9.06
N ASN A 216 9.02 -9.72 9.95
CA ASN A 216 9.95 -8.70 10.46
C ASN A 216 10.97 -8.18 9.43
N GLN A 217 11.02 -8.75 8.23
CA GLN A 217 11.85 -8.32 7.12
C GLN A 217 11.05 -7.55 6.05
N GLY A 218 9.74 -7.37 6.26
CA GLY A 218 8.83 -6.70 5.34
C GLY A 218 8.26 -7.58 4.22
N GLY A 219 8.53 -8.89 4.24
CA GLY A 219 7.91 -9.86 3.36
C GLY A 219 6.45 -10.14 3.77
N SER A 220 5.57 -10.32 2.78
CA SER A 220 4.17 -10.69 3.03
C SER A 220 3.73 -11.78 2.06
N LEU A 221 2.91 -12.71 2.54
CA LEU A 221 2.21 -13.64 1.66
C LEU A 221 1.12 -12.90 0.85
N PRO A 222 0.63 -13.50 -0.26
CA PRO A 222 -0.55 -12.99 -0.92
C PRO A 222 -1.67 -12.74 0.11
N PRO A 223 -2.30 -11.56 0.08
CA PRO A 223 -3.33 -11.26 1.06
C PRO A 223 -4.54 -12.16 0.84
N CYS A 224 -5.14 -12.66 1.92
CA CYS A 224 -6.40 -13.40 1.85
C CYS A 224 -7.53 -12.39 1.71
N VAL A 225 -8.21 -12.37 0.56
CA VAL A 225 -9.26 -11.41 0.22
C VAL A 225 -10.61 -12.12 0.12
N ILE A 226 -11.61 -11.63 0.84
CA ILE A 226 -13.00 -12.10 0.77
C ILE A 226 -13.93 -10.93 0.46
N GLN A 227 -15.08 -11.22 -0.13
CA GLN A 227 -16.15 -10.23 -0.31
C GLN A 227 -17.14 -10.32 0.84
N VAL A 228 -17.66 -9.18 1.31
CA VAL A 228 -18.68 -9.08 2.35
C VAL A 228 -19.67 -7.99 1.99
N ARG A 229 -20.92 -8.12 2.45
CA ARG A 229 -21.96 -7.10 2.26
C ARG A 229 -22.27 -6.44 3.59
N VAL A 230 -22.06 -5.13 3.67
CA VAL A 230 -22.39 -4.33 4.85
C VAL A 230 -23.85 -3.88 4.74
N ASN A 231 -24.66 -4.22 5.74
CA ASN A 231 -26.06 -3.81 5.86
C ASN A 231 -26.20 -2.68 6.90
N ASN A 232 -27.33 -1.98 6.86
CA ASN A 232 -27.67 -1.02 7.93
C ASN A 232 -27.71 -1.74 9.30
N PRO A 233 -27.24 -1.08 10.37
CA PRO A 233 -27.40 -1.62 11.71
C PRO A 233 -28.90 -1.85 11.99
N VAL A 234 -29.25 -3.05 12.44
CA VAL A 234 -30.62 -3.36 12.87
C VAL A 234 -30.84 -2.61 14.19
N GLU A 235 -31.64 -1.55 14.15
CA GLU A 235 -32.08 -0.84 15.35
C GLU A 235 -33.00 -1.77 16.17
N PRO A 236 -32.76 -1.96 17.49
CA PRO A 236 -33.52 -2.88 18.33
C PRO A 236 -34.94 -2.41 18.66
#